data_AF-A0A918XFV2-F1
#
_entry.id   AF-A0A918XFV2-F1
#
_cell.length_a   1.000
_cell.length_b   1.000
_cell.length_c   1.000
_cell.angle_alpha   90.00
_cell.angle_beta   90.00
_cell.angle_gamma   90.00
#
_symmetry.space_group_name_H-M   'P 1'
#
loop_
_entity.id
_entity.type
_entity.pdbx_description
1 polymer ?
#
loop_
_entity_poly.entity_id
_entity_poly.type
_entity_poly.pdbx_seq_one_letter_code
_entity_poly.pdbx_strand_id
1 'polypeptide(L)'
;MVNARSRVGRTVPAPEGRPVGPGKEKREEMTEAPTPFEVFEPGTYLHGTKAVLEPGELLVPGRTSNYDADRRLRHVYVTQTLDAAAYGAELAQGEGPGHVYVVEPTGELEDDPNVTDMRFPGNPTRSYRTREPVRVVRELEGWTGHSPETVQAMREGLAELRRKGEAVILD
;
A
#
# COMPACT_ATOMS: atom_id res chain seq x y z
N MET A 1 -44.50 26.80 -49.27
CA MET A 1 -45.04 26.73 -47.90
C MET A 1 -44.24 27.70 -47.03
N VAL A 2 -44.92 28.78 -46.59
CA VAL A 2 -44.68 29.64 -45.41
C VAL A 2 -43.24 29.80 -44.87
N ASN A 3 -42.61 30.96 -45.06
CA ASN A 3 -42.57 32.13 -44.15
C ASN A 3 -41.88 31.84 -42.80
N ALA A 4 -41.09 32.69 -42.15
CA ALA A 4 -40.44 33.97 -42.42
C ALA A 4 -39.75 34.38 -41.08
N ARG A 5 -38.83 35.36 -41.16
CA ARG A 5 -38.40 36.31 -40.11
C ARG A 5 -37.27 35.93 -39.14
N SER A 6 -36.13 36.57 -39.40
CA SER A 6 -35.44 37.53 -38.53
C SER A 6 -35.74 37.53 -37.02
N ARG A 7 -34.66 37.44 -36.22
CA ARG A 7 -34.32 38.50 -35.26
C ARG A 7 -32.91 38.36 -34.68
N VAL A 8 -32.27 39.51 -34.61
CA VAL A 8 -31.13 39.90 -33.79
C VAL A 8 -31.31 39.43 -32.35
N GLY A 9 -30.25 38.89 -31.75
CA GLY A 9 -30.25 38.47 -30.34
C GLY A 9 -28.85 38.28 -29.77
N ARG A 10 -28.25 39.41 -29.35
CA ARG A 10 -27.31 39.59 -28.22
C ARG A 10 -26.21 38.54 -28.03
N THR A 11 -24.99 39.01 -28.24
CA THR A 11 -23.79 38.64 -27.48
C THR A 11 -24.13 38.40 -26.00
N VAL A 12 -23.87 37.19 -25.54
CA VAL A 12 -23.86 36.84 -24.12
C VAL A 12 -22.43 37.08 -23.63
N PRO A 13 -22.19 37.98 -22.66
CA PRO A 13 -20.87 38.11 -22.07
C PRO A 13 -20.56 36.87 -21.21
N ALA A 14 -19.30 36.44 -21.25
CA ALA A 14 -18.75 35.42 -20.38
C ALA A 14 -18.97 35.81 -18.90
N PRO A 15 -19.31 34.87 -18.00
CA PRO A 15 -19.22 35.16 -16.58
C PRO A 15 -17.75 35.28 -16.19
N GLU A 16 -17.41 36.47 -15.70
CA GLU A 16 -16.16 36.82 -15.05
C GLU A 16 -15.80 35.82 -13.95
N GLY A 17 -14.50 35.58 -13.83
CA GLY A 17 -13.91 34.60 -12.92
C GLY A 17 -14.32 34.78 -11.47
N ARG A 18 -14.59 33.66 -10.81
CA ARG A 18 -14.50 33.56 -9.35
C ARG A 18 -13.04 33.29 -8.97
N PRO A 19 -12.50 33.91 -7.92
CA PRO A 19 -11.19 33.52 -7.42
C PRO A 19 -11.31 32.10 -6.85
N VAL A 20 -10.63 31.15 -7.47
CA VAL A 20 -10.37 29.84 -6.86
C VAL A 20 -9.30 30.09 -5.79
N GLY A 21 -9.74 30.33 -4.56
CA GLY A 21 -8.85 30.24 -3.40
C GLY A 21 -8.26 28.83 -3.32
N PRO A 22 -7.06 28.66 -2.73
CA PRO A 22 -6.47 27.34 -2.60
C PRO A 22 -7.36 26.53 -1.64
N GLY A 23 -8.16 25.64 -2.20
CA GLY A 23 -8.80 24.58 -1.45
C GLY A 23 -7.67 23.73 -0.87
N LYS A 24 -7.39 23.94 0.42
CA LYS A 24 -6.61 22.98 1.19
C LYS A 24 -7.43 21.71 1.21
N GLU A 25 -7.06 20.74 0.38
CA GLU A 25 -7.51 19.36 0.54
C GLU A 25 -7.16 18.97 1.97
N LYS A 26 -8.19 18.83 2.82
CA LYS A 26 -8.06 18.21 4.11
C LYS A 26 -7.58 16.79 3.84
N ARG A 27 -6.32 16.50 4.17
CA ARG A 27 -5.89 15.12 4.39
C ARG A 27 -6.79 14.56 5.48
N GLU A 28 -7.67 13.63 5.11
CA GLU A 28 -8.45 12.90 6.10
C GLU A 28 -7.47 12.14 6.98
N GLU A 29 -7.59 12.36 8.28
CA GLU A 29 -6.89 11.62 9.31
C GLU A 29 -7.46 10.20 9.29
N MET A 30 -6.64 9.21 8.92
CA MET A 30 -7.05 7.80 8.76
C MET A 30 -7.29 7.15 10.13
N THR A 31 -8.46 7.41 10.71
CA THR A 31 -8.81 6.99 12.08
C THR A 31 -9.44 5.60 12.20
N GLU A 32 -9.70 4.93 11.07
CA GLU A 32 -10.30 3.60 11.03
C GLU A 32 -9.26 2.53 10.64
N ALA A 33 -9.45 1.31 11.16
CA ALA A 33 -8.63 0.16 10.82
C ALA A 33 -8.68 -0.12 9.30
N PRO A 34 -7.61 -0.67 8.70
CA PRO A 34 -7.55 -0.86 7.27
C PRO A 34 -8.59 -1.88 6.79
N THR A 35 -9.19 -1.61 5.64
CA THR A 35 -10.13 -2.53 4.99
C THR A 35 -9.39 -3.54 4.11
N PRO A 36 -9.66 -4.84 4.24
CA PRO A 36 -9.06 -5.86 3.36
C PRO A 36 -9.36 -5.60 1.88
N PHE A 37 -8.33 -5.75 1.04
CA PHE A 37 -8.38 -5.62 -0.42
C PHE A 37 -8.70 -4.22 -0.96
N GLU A 38 -8.87 -3.23 -0.09
CA GLU A 38 -9.05 -1.84 -0.49
C GLU A 38 -7.72 -1.24 -0.93
N VAL A 39 -7.69 -0.74 -2.18
CA VAL A 39 -6.54 -0.03 -2.72
C VAL A 39 -6.43 1.30 -1.99
N PHE A 40 -5.28 1.56 -1.38
CA PHE A 40 -5.04 2.78 -0.60
C PHE A 40 -5.18 4.03 -1.47
N GLU A 41 -4.33 4.16 -2.48
CA GLU A 41 -4.38 5.21 -3.49
C GLU A 41 -3.91 4.60 -4.82
N PRO A 42 -4.62 4.78 -5.95
CA PRO A 42 -4.23 4.18 -7.22
C PRO A 42 -2.79 4.57 -7.63
N GLY A 43 -1.94 3.56 -7.85
CA GLY A 43 -0.55 3.77 -8.25
C GLY A 43 0.43 4.01 -7.09
N THR A 44 -0.05 4.09 -5.84
CA THR A 44 0.79 4.21 -4.65
C THR A 44 1.19 2.83 -4.15
N TYR A 45 2.50 2.62 -3.93
CA TYR A 45 3.02 1.42 -3.29
C TYR A 45 3.42 1.69 -1.85
N LEU A 46 3.20 0.69 -1.01
CA LEU A 46 3.44 0.71 0.42
C LEU A 46 4.40 -0.42 0.81
N HIS A 47 5.24 -0.14 1.80
CA HIS A 47 6.12 -1.12 2.43
C HIS A 47 5.96 -1.05 3.95
N GLY A 48 5.48 -2.13 4.56
CA GLY A 48 5.38 -2.27 6.01
C GLY A 48 6.61 -2.95 6.60
N THR A 49 7.19 -2.38 7.65
CA THR A 49 8.40 -2.91 8.31
C THR A 49 8.54 -2.38 9.74
N LYS A 50 9.43 -2.97 10.55
CA LYS A 50 9.90 -2.35 11.82
C LYS A 50 11.20 -1.57 11.66
N ALA A 51 11.83 -1.65 10.49
CA ALA A 51 13.01 -0.84 10.22
C ALA A 51 12.61 0.64 10.17
N VAL A 52 13.34 1.49 10.88
CA VAL A 52 13.23 2.94 10.73
C VAL A 52 14.00 3.33 9.47
N LEU A 53 13.27 3.82 8.47
CA LEU A 53 13.81 4.19 7.16
C LEU A 53 13.68 5.70 6.93
N GLU A 54 14.63 6.27 6.19
CA GLU A 54 14.60 7.68 5.84
C GLU A 54 14.12 7.91 4.39
N PRO A 55 13.40 9.01 4.11
CA PRO A 55 13.11 9.42 2.74
C PRO A 55 14.38 9.50 1.88
N GLY A 56 14.33 8.90 0.69
CA GLY A 56 15.46 8.78 -0.23
C GLY A 56 16.29 7.50 -0.06
N GLU A 57 16.12 6.74 1.02
CA GLU A 57 16.78 5.45 1.21
C GLU A 57 16.36 4.46 0.11
N LEU A 58 17.30 3.63 -0.34
CA LEU A 58 17.05 2.51 -1.25
C LEU A 58 17.01 1.20 -0.47
N LEU A 59 15.83 0.58 -0.45
CA LEU A 59 15.64 -0.78 0.02
C LEU A 59 16.13 -1.72 -1.06
N VAL A 60 17.15 -2.52 -0.75
CA VAL A 60 17.72 -3.51 -1.65
C VAL A 60 17.42 -4.92 -1.13
N PRO A 61 17.31 -5.92 -2.02
CA PRO A 61 17.22 -7.32 -1.60
C PRO A 61 18.41 -7.77 -0.75
N GLY A 62 18.26 -8.90 -0.06
CA GLY A 62 19.29 -9.51 0.76
C GLY A 62 19.12 -9.28 2.27
N ARG A 63 18.05 -8.59 2.69
CA ARG A 63 17.66 -8.45 4.11
C ARG A 63 17.07 -9.76 4.64
N THR A 64 17.13 -9.94 5.96
CA THR A 64 16.57 -11.12 6.65
C THR A 64 15.04 -11.14 6.56
N SER A 65 14.44 -12.33 6.41
CA SER A 65 12.98 -12.49 6.34
C SER A 65 12.29 -12.22 7.67
N ASN A 66 11.13 -11.56 7.60
CA ASN A 66 10.23 -11.38 8.75
C ASN A 66 9.63 -12.69 9.27
N TYR A 67 9.63 -13.75 8.47
CA TYR A 67 8.96 -15.01 8.81
C TYR A 67 9.93 -16.17 9.11
N ASP A 68 11.22 -15.99 8.82
CA ASP A 68 12.28 -16.98 8.97
C ASP A 68 13.64 -16.28 9.19
N ALA A 69 14.18 -16.36 10.41
CA ALA A 69 15.36 -15.59 10.83
C ALA A 69 16.66 -16.00 10.12
N ASP A 70 16.72 -17.21 9.55
CA ASP A 70 17.91 -17.73 8.87
C ASP A 70 17.88 -17.46 7.35
N ARG A 71 16.78 -16.89 6.84
CA ARG A 71 16.56 -16.66 5.42
C ARG A 71 16.88 -15.22 5.02
N ARG A 72 17.75 -15.08 4.02
CA ARG A 72 17.92 -13.83 3.26
C ARG A 72 16.95 -13.78 2.09
N LEU A 73 16.18 -12.71 2.00
CA LEU A 73 15.21 -12.50 0.92
C LEU A 73 15.90 -12.05 -0.36
N ARG A 74 15.49 -12.58 -1.50
CA ARG A 74 15.96 -12.19 -2.84
C ARG A 74 15.10 -11.09 -3.45
N HIS A 75 14.02 -10.71 -2.78
CA HIS A 75 13.12 -9.65 -3.22
C HIS A 75 12.85 -8.62 -2.12
N VAL A 76 12.44 -7.42 -2.56
CA VAL A 76 11.74 -6.44 -1.74
C VAL A 76 10.25 -6.58 -2.00
N TYR A 77 9.45 -6.59 -0.94
CA TYR A 77 8.00 -6.79 -0.99
C TYR A 77 7.28 -5.46 -0.81
N VAL A 78 6.29 -5.19 -1.66
CA VAL A 78 5.48 -3.96 -1.65
C VAL A 78 4.02 -4.31 -1.93
N THR A 79 3.10 -3.42 -1.60
CA THR A 79 1.66 -3.62 -1.83
C THR A 79 0.96 -2.31 -2.17
N GLN A 80 -0.22 -2.38 -2.79
CA GLN A 80 -1.09 -1.21 -2.99
C GLN A 80 -2.24 -1.13 -1.98
N THR A 81 -2.33 -2.05 -1.02
CA THR A 81 -3.37 -2.04 0.02
C THR A 81 -2.77 -1.69 1.38
N LEU A 82 -3.47 -0.84 2.15
CA LEU A 82 -3.01 -0.46 3.49
C LEU A 82 -3.08 -1.65 4.46
N ASP A 83 -4.08 -2.52 4.31
CA ASP A 83 -4.26 -3.75 5.10
C ASP A 83 -3.03 -4.66 5.02
N ALA A 84 -2.53 -4.96 3.81
CA ALA A 84 -1.35 -5.79 3.65
C ALA A 84 -0.07 -5.09 4.17
N ALA A 85 0.05 -3.78 3.98
CA ALA A 85 1.19 -3.02 4.50
C ALA A 85 1.20 -2.99 6.03
N ALA A 86 0.03 -2.82 6.66
CA ALA A 86 -0.15 -2.88 8.10
C ALA A 86 0.29 -4.23 8.66
N TYR A 87 -0.13 -5.34 8.06
CA TYR A 87 0.38 -6.67 8.44
C TYR A 87 1.90 -6.78 8.30
N GLY A 88 2.48 -6.22 7.22
CA GLY A 88 3.94 -6.17 7.04
C GLY A 88 4.65 -5.48 8.21
N ALA A 89 4.13 -4.34 8.66
CA ALA A 89 4.68 -3.58 9.78
C ALA A 89 4.49 -4.28 11.14
N GLU A 90 3.29 -4.81 11.37
CA GLU A 90 2.91 -5.43 12.63
C GLU A 90 3.64 -6.77 12.82
N LEU A 91 3.67 -7.61 11.80
CA LEU A 91 4.24 -8.95 11.86
C LEU A 91 5.77 -8.99 11.67
N ALA A 92 6.38 -7.90 11.18
CA ALA A 92 7.84 -7.82 11.00
C ALA A 92 8.63 -8.17 12.26
N GLN A 93 9.80 -8.80 12.07
CA GLN A 93 10.72 -9.07 13.17
C GLN A 93 11.44 -7.80 13.61
N GLY A 94 11.89 -7.79 14.86
CA GLY A 94 12.58 -6.65 15.48
C GLY A 94 11.79 -6.05 16.64
N GLU A 95 12.48 -5.19 17.37
CA GLU A 95 11.91 -4.39 18.45
C GLU A 95 11.33 -3.08 17.89
N GLY A 96 10.45 -2.44 18.65
CA GLY A 96 9.85 -1.15 18.28
C GLY A 96 8.52 -1.26 17.52
N PRO A 97 7.87 -0.11 17.25
CA PRO A 97 6.62 -0.05 16.52
C PRO A 97 6.80 -0.42 15.05
N GLY A 98 5.71 -0.83 14.41
CA GLY A 98 5.68 -0.98 12.96
C GLY A 98 5.55 0.37 12.27
N HIS A 99 6.17 0.49 11.10
CA HIS A 99 6.16 1.64 10.22
C HIS A 99 5.63 1.23 8.84
N VAL A 100 4.89 2.14 8.19
CA VAL A 100 4.45 1.97 6.81
C VAL A 100 5.03 3.11 5.99
N TYR A 101 5.69 2.78 4.89
CA TYR A 101 6.32 3.75 4.00
C TYR A 101 5.64 3.76 2.65
N VAL A 102 5.45 4.95 2.08
CA VAL A 102 5.18 5.10 0.64
C VAL A 102 6.49 4.93 -0.10
N VAL A 103 6.48 4.09 -1.12
CA VAL A 103 7.68 3.68 -1.83
C VAL A 103 7.51 3.70 -3.35
N GLU A 104 8.63 3.82 -4.05
CA GLU A 104 8.73 3.76 -5.51
C GLU A 104 9.65 2.61 -5.93
N PRO A 105 9.10 1.54 -6.53
CA PRO A 105 9.92 0.51 -7.17
C PRO A 105 10.77 1.10 -8.30
N THR A 106 12.04 0.73 -8.38
CA THR A 106 12.91 1.20 -9.48
C THR A 106 12.93 0.26 -10.69
N GLY A 107 12.21 -0.86 -10.63
CA GLY A 107 12.15 -1.84 -11.69
C GLY A 107 10.83 -2.60 -11.71
N GLU A 108 10.80 -3.70 -12.44
CA GLU A 108 9.58 -4.49 -12.65
C GLU A 108 9.09 -5.13 -11.35
N LEU A 109 7.77 -5.22 -11.24
CA LEU A 109 7.06 -5.91 -10.17
C LEU A 109 6.45 -7.20 -10.72
N GLU A 110 6.55 -8.26 -9.94
CA GLU A 110 5.79 -9.50 -10.14
C GLU A 110 4.85 -9.71 -8.95
N ASP A 111 3.74 -10.43 -9.17
CA ASP A 111 2.80 -10.78 -8.10
C ASP A 111 3.50 -11.58 -7.00
N ASP A 112 3.18 -11.30 -5.74
CA ASP A 112 3.69 -12.07 -4.61
C ASP A 112 3.02 -13.46 -4.57
N PRO A 113 3.76 -14.56 -4.81
CA PRO A 113 3.18 -15.90 -4.84
C PRO A 113 2.75 -16.40 -3.46
N ASN A 114 3.14 -15.73 -2.36
CA ASN A 114 2.71 -16.13 -1.02
C ASN A 114 1.24 -15.77 -0.74
N VAL A 115 0.65 -14.88 -1.53
CA VAL A 115 -0.73 -14.39 -1.33
C VAL A 115 -1.55 -14.32 -2.62
N THR A 116 -0.95 -14.57 -3.78
CA THR A 116 -1.62 -14.64 -5.09
C THR A 116 -2.05 -16.07 -5.41
N ASP A 117 -3.32 -16.26 -5.78
CA ASP A 117 -3.92 -17.58 -6.07
C ASP A 117 -3.78 -18.61 -4.93
N MET A 118 -3.62 -18.11 -3.70
CA MET A 118 -3.52 -18.94 -2.50
C MET A 118 -4.90 -19.16 -1.89
N ARG A 119 -5.33 -18.28 -0.99
CA ARG A 119 -6.66 -18.37 -0.35
C ARG A 119 -7.78 -17.85 -1.25
N PHE A 120 -7.47 -16.87 -2.09
CA PHE A 120 -8.40 -16.18 -2.97
C PHE A 120 -7.82 -16.18 -4.40
N PRO A 121 -8.68 -16.24 -5.43
CA PRO A 121 -8.22 -16.18 -6.82
C PRO A 121 -7.61 -14.82 -7.16
N GLY A 122 -6.53 -14.83 -7.92
CA GLY A 122 -5.74 -13.66 -8.31
C GLY A 122 -4.99 -13.01 -7.15
N ASN A 123 -4.71 -11.71 -7.29
CA ASN A 123 -3.95 -10.91 -6.31
C ASN A 123 -4.85 -9.82 -5.68
N PRO A 124 -5.82 -10.16 -4.82
CA PRO A 124 -6.74 -9.18 -4.24
C PRO A 124 -6.06 -8.26 -3.22
N THR A 125 -4.95 -8.70 -2.60
CA THR A 125 -4.17 -7.85 -1.68
C THR A 125 -3.25 -6.88 -2.42
N ARG A 126 -3.18 -6.97 -3.76
CA ARG A 126 -2.26 -6.19 -4.61
C ARG A 126 -0.84 -6.22 -4.07
N SER A 127 -0.37 -7.40 -3.68
CA SER A 127 0.96 -7.61 -3.12
C SER A 127 1.92 -8.06 -4.21
N TYR A 128 3.09 -7.46 -4.22
CA TYR A 128 4.09 -7.63 -5.26
C TYR A 128 5.47 -7.81 -4.64
N ARG A 129 6.40 -8.29 -5.45
CA ARG A 129 7.81 -8.37 -5.10
C ARG A 129 8.70 -7.97 -6.28
N THR A 130 9.90 -7.49 -5.99
CA THR A 130 10.90 -7.12 -7.01
C THR A 130 12.32 -7.47 -6.58
N ARG A 131 13.18 -7.78 -7.55
CA ARG A 131 14.63 -7.96 -7.34
C ARG A 131 15.40 -6.65 -7.45
N GLU A 132 14.74 -5.59 -7.91
CA GLU A 132 15.35 -4.27 -8.05
C GLU A 132 15.18 -3.47 -6.75
N PRO A 133 15.98 -2.41 -6.53
CA PRO A 133 15.80 -1.53 -5.40
C PRO A 133 14.41 -0.86 -5.35
N VAL A 134 14.00 -0.46 -4.15
CA VAL A 134 12.77 0.29 -3.90
C VAL A 134 13.12 1.54 -3.12
N ARG A 135 12.77 2.72 -3.64
CA ARG A 135 13.05 4.01 -2.98
C ARG A 135 11.97 4.35 -1.96
N VAL A 136 12.39 4.73 -0.76
CA VAL A 136 11.49 5.32 0.24
C VAL A 136 11.16 6.75 -0.15
N VAL A 137 9.88 7.05 -0.33
CA VAL A 137 9.43 8.41 -0.64
C VAL A 137 9.14 9.19 0.63
N ARG A 138 8.37 8.57 1.53
CA ARG A 138 8.00 9.14 2.85
C ARG A 138 7.46 8.06 3.76
N GLU A 139 7.45 8.34 5.05
CA GLU A 139 6.63 7.59 6.00
C GLU A 139 5.15 7.96 5.81
N LEU A 140 4.27 6.97 5.97
CA LEU A 140 2.84 7.19 6.09
C LEU A 140 2.53 7.42 7.57
N GLU A 141 2.19 8.65 7.92
CA GLU A 141 1.77 9.01 9.28
C GLU A 141 0.26 8.84 9.43
N GLY A 142 -0.19 8.61 10.67
CA GLY A 142 -1.61 8.64 11.02
C GLY A 142 -2.43 7.46 10.47
N TRP A 143 -1.80 6.36 10.07
CA TRP A 143 -2.52 5.11 9.79
C TRP A 143 -2.84 4.38 11.10
N THR A 144 -4.00 3.74 11.15
CA THR A 144 -4.41 2.90 12.27
C THR A 144 -4.12 1.44 11.95
N GLY A 145 -3.49 0.72 12.87
CA GLY A 145 -3.23 -0.71 12.72
C GLY A 145 -4.46 -1.58 12.96
N HIS A 146 -4.29 -2.89 12.80
CA HIS A 146 -5.31 -3.86 13.18
C HIS A 146 -5.49 -3.90 14.70
N SER A 147 -6.64 -4.43 15.15
CA SER A 147 -6.83 -4.64 16.59
C SER A 147 -5.80 -5.65 17.14
N PRO A 148 -5.39 -5.52 18.41
CA PRO A 148 -4.45 -6.46 19.03
C PRO A 148 -4.86 -7.93 18.90
N GLU A 149 -6.17 -8.21 18.98
CA GLU A 149 -6.74 -9.56 18.85
C GLU A 149 -6.55 -10.10 17.43
N THR A 150 -6.76 -9.26 16.42
CA THR A 150 -6.56 -9.63 15.01
C THR A 150 -5.10 -9.96 14.73
N VAL A 151 -4.18 -9.12 15.20
CA VAL A 151 -2.73 -9.36 15.06
C VAL A 151 -2.33 -10.64 15.80
N GLN A 152 -2.84 -10.85 17.01
CA GLN A 152 -2.54 -12.04 17.80
C GLN A 152 -3.04 -13.32 17.13
N ALA A 153 -4.27 -13.34 16.62
CA ALA A 153 -4.82 -14.47 15.87
C ALA A 153 -3.98 -14.80 14.62
N MET A 154 -3.51 -13.77 13.90
CA MET A 154 -2.64 -13.97 12.74
C MET A 154 -1.28 -14.58 13.15
N ARG A 155 -0.67 -14.10 14.23
CA ARG A 155 0.59 -14.67 14.76
C ARG A 155 0.42 -16.13 15.17
N GLU A 156 -0.68 -16.46 15.82
CA GLU A 156 -0.99 -17.83 16.24
C GLU A 156 -1.17 -18.76 15.05
N GLY A 157 -1.89 -18.32 14.01
CA GLY A 157 -2.04 -19.06 12.76
C GLY A 157 -0.70 -19.31 12.08
N LEU A 158 0.16 -18.29 11.97
CA LEU A 158 1.52 -18.44 11.43
C LEU A 158 2.37 -19.41 12.26
N ALA A 159 2.26 -19.35 13.59
CA ALA A 159 2.97 -20.28 14.48
C ALA A 159 2.48 -21.73 14.32
N GLU A 160 1.18 -21.93 14.10
CA GLU A 160 0.62 -23.25 13.83
C GLU A 160 1.11 -23.83 12.49
N LEU A 161 1.10 -23.03 11.42
CA LEU A 161 1.65 -23.43 10.12
C LEU A 161 3.11 -23.84 10.23
N ARG A 162 3.91 -23.10 11.02
CA ARG A 162 5.31 -23.49 11.31
C ARG A 162 5.41 -24.83 12.04
N ARG A 163 4.59 -25.07 13.07
CA ARG A 163 4.58 -26.35 13.80
C ARG A 163 4.22 -27.53 12.90
N LYS A 164 3.38 -27.32 11.89
CA LYS A 164 2.99 -28.34 10.90
C LYS A 164 4.00 -28.52 9.76
N GLY A 165 4.99 -27.62 9.63
CA GLY A 165 5.91 -27.60 8.49
C GLY A 165 5.28 -27.07 7.20
N GLU A 166 4.14 -26.38 7.30
CA GLU A 166 3.36 -25.85 6.17
C GLU A 166 3.64 -24.37 5.88
N ALA A 167 4.43 -23.70 6.72
CA ALA A 167 4.85 -22.30 6.55
C ALA A 167 5.94 -22.16 5.46
N VAL A 168 5.62 -22.56 4.23
CA VAL A 168 6.50 -22.44 3.07
C VAL A 168 6.57 -20.97 2.65
N ILE A 169 7.78 -20.42 2.61
CA ILE A 169 8.04 -19.06 2.12
C ILE A 169 8.55 -19.15 0.68
N LEU A 170 7.77 -18.61 -0.25
CA LEU A 170 8.12 -18.47 -1.65
C LEU A 170 8.82 -17.12 -1.86
N ASP A 171 10.14 -17.17 -1.83
CA ASP A 171 11.04 -16.08 -2.19
C ASP A 171 12.04 -16.62 -3.19
#